data_AF-A0A9E4KUD5-F1
#
_entry.id   AF-A0A9E4KUD5-F1
#
_cell.length_a   1.000
_cell.length_b   1.000
_cell.length_c   1.000
_cell.angle_alpha   90.00
_cell.angle_beta   90.00
_cell.angle_gamma   90.00
#
_symmetry.space_group_name_H-M   'P 1'
#
loop_
_entity.id
_entity.type
_entity.pdbx_description
1 polymer ?
#
loop_
_entity_poly.entity_id
_entity_poly.type
_entity_poly.pdbx_seq_one_letter_code
_entity_poly.pdbx_strand_id
1 'polypeptide(L)'
;MKRTLSKATIALFLALTMLFAALFNNAAHSIRPSLDARGAVISGDHAAIHVMPSPFTAKLSFCFRGQRLIVWKPSIFDFYRARCNDTVGWILRERVTVTELGWLS
;
A
#
# COMPACT_ATOMS: atom_id res chain seq x y z
N MET A 1 -15.91 -33.23 26.76
CA MET A 1 -16.16 -31.78 26.96
C MET A 1 -16.36 -31.10 25.60
N LYS A 2 -17.61 -30.84 25.19
CA LYS A 2 -17.90 -30.04 23.99
C LYS A 2 -17.73 -28.56 24.33
N ARG A 3 -16.64 -27.92 23.89
CA ARG A 3 -16.48 -26.46 23.99
C ARG A 3 -17.46 -25.80 23.02
N THR A 4 -18.62 -25.38 23.51
CA THR A 4 -19.55 -24.54 22.75
C THR A 4 -18.90 -23.17 22.57
N LEU A 5 -18.41 -22.87 21.36
CA LEU A 5 -17.97 -21.53 21.01
C LEU A 5 -19.15 -20.58 21.18
N SER A 6 -18.94 -19.48 21.91
CA SER A 6 -19.94 -18.42 22.03
C SER A 6 -20.17 -17.78 20.67
N LYS A 7 -21.42 -17.36 20.40
CA LYS A 7 -21.79 -16.59 19.21
C LYS A 7 -20.89 -15.34 19.05
N ALA A 8 -20.44 -14.76 20.16
CA ALA A 8 -19.52 -13.63 20.16
C ALA A 8 -18.14 -13.98 19.60
N THR A 9 -17.63 -15.18 19.88
CA THR A 9 -16.33 -15.64 19.37
C THR A 9 -16.39 -15.87 17.86
N ILE A 10 -17.49 -16.42 17.35
CA ILE A 10 -17.72 -16.63 15.92
C ILE A 10 -17.85 -15.29 15.20
N ALA A 11 -18.61 -14.35 15.77
CA ALA A 11 -18.76 -13.01 15.21
C ALA A 11 -17.44 -12.24 15.17
N LEU A 12 -16.63 -12.32 16.22
CA LEU A 12 -15.30 -11.69 16.26
C LEU A 12 -14.37 -12.30 15.20
N PHE A 13 -14.39 -13.63 15.04
CA PHE A 13 -13.58 -14.30 14.04
C PHE A 13 -13.98 -13.91 12.61
N LEU A 14 -15.29 -13.87 12.33
CA LEU A 14 -15.81 -13.39 11.05
C LEU A 14 -15.42 -11.93 10.78
N ALA A 15 -15.57 -11.04 11.76
CA ALA A 15 -15.16 -9.64 11.63
C ALA A 15 -13.66 -9.50 11.34
N LEU A 16 -12.82 -10.27 12.03
CA LEU A 16 -11.38 -10.27 11.82
C LEU A 16 -11.02 -10.77 10.41
N THR A 17 -11.69 -11.83 9.94
CA THR A 17 -11.46 -12.36 8.58
C THR A 17 -11.91 -11.38 7.50
N MET A 18 -13.02 -10.65 7.70
CA MET A 18 -13.46 -9.62 6.75
C MET A 18 -12.51 -8.43 6.73
N LEU A 19 -11.99 -8.02 7.89
CA LEU A 19 -10.99 -6.94 7.98
C LEU A 19 -9.70 -7.33 7.25
N PHE A 20 -9.25 -8.57 7.45
CA PHE A 20 -8.09 -9.11 6.74
C PHE A 20 -8.36 -9.18 5.23
N ALA A 21 -9.51 -9.69 4.81
CA ALA A 21 -9.90 -9.71 3.41
C ALA A 21 -9.99 -8.31 2.79
N ALA A 22 -10.46 -7.30 3.53
CA ALA A 22 -10.51 -5.91 3.04
C ALA A 22 -9.10 -5.30 2.88
N LEU A 23 -8.17 -5.62 3.79
CA LEU A 23 -6.76 -5.23 3.68
C LEU A 23 -6.09 -5.88 2.46
N PHE A 24 -6.34 -7.18 2.24
CA PHE A 24 -5.76 -7.92 1.12
C PHE A 24 -6.42 -7.56 -0.21
N ASN A 25 -7.74 -7.36 -0.26
CA ASN A 25 -8.43 -6.96 -1.48
C ASN A 25 -8.05 -5.55 -1.92
N ASN A 26 -7.85 -4.61 -0.97
CA ASN A 26 -7.28 -3.30 -1.30
C ASN A 26 -5.83 -3.40 -1.78
N ALA A 27 -5.08 -4.43 -1.33
CA ALA A 27 -3.73 -4.68 -1.83
C ALA A 27 -3.66 -5.46 -3.14
N ALA A 28 -4.70 -6.22 -3.47
CA ALA A 28 -4.82 -7.03 -4.68
C ALA A 28 -5.51 -6.30 -5.85
N HIS A 29 -6.21 -5.18 -5.63
CA HIS A 29 -6.86 -4.40 -6.69
C HIS A 29 -5.90 -3.61 -7.62
N SER A 30 -4.66 -4.08 -7.75
CA SER A 30 -3.62 -3.56 -8.65
C SER A 30 -3.35 -4.55 -9.81
N ILE A 31 -4.40 -5.16 -10.36
CA ILE A 31 -4.28 -6.05 -11.55
C ILE A 31 -4.55 -5.27 -12.87
N ARG A 32 -4.90 -3.99 -12.81
CA ARG A 32 -4.86 -3.08 -13.97
C ARG A 32 -3.77 -2.02 -13.75
N PRO A 33 -2.51 -2.26 -14.16
CA PRO A 33 -1.39 -1.40 -13.81
C PRO A 33 -1.29 -0.10 -14.62
N SER A 34 -2.05 0.07 -15.70
CA SER A 34 -1.72 1.07 -16.74
C SER A 34 -2.54 2.36 -16.73
N LEU A 35 -3.79 2.36 -16.26
CA LEU A 35 -4.70 3.51 -16.47
C LEU A 35 -4.71 4.55 -15.33
N ASP A 36 -3.91 4.38 -14.27
CA ASP A 36 -3.89 5.27 -13.08
C ASP A 36 -2.49 5.49 -12.50
N ALA A 37 -1.43 5.17 -13.27
CA ALA A 37 -0.05 5.34 -12.85
C ALA A 37 0.42 6.79 -13.08
N ARG A 38 1.13 7.35 -12.10
CA ARG A 38 1.73 8.69 -12.18
C ARG A 38 3.22 8.65 -11.88
N GLY A 39 3.97 9.51 -12.59
CA GLY A 39 5.34 9.81 -12.21
C GLY A 39 5.37 10.57 -10.88
N ALA A 40 6.29 10.21 -10.01
CA ALA A 40 6.49 10.91 -8.75
C ALA A 40 7.96 10.92 -8.34
N VAL A 41 8.29 11.76 -7.36
CA VAL A 41 9.64 11.90 -6.82
C VAL A 41 9.57 11.87 -5.29
N ILE A 42 10.60 11.33 -4.65
CA ILE A 42 10.72 11.36 -3.18
C ILE A 42 10.97 12.80 -2.71
N SER A 43 10.09 13.30 -1.85
CA SER A 43 10.11 14.68 -1.33
C SER A 43 11.02 14.88 -0.11
N GLY A 44 11.23 13.82 0.69
CA GLY A 44 12.11 13.82 1.87
C GLY A 44 13.49 13.21 1.61
N ASP A 45 14.31 13.08 2.65
CA ASP A 45 15.66 12.47 2.53
C ASP A 45 15.59 11.01 2.08
N HIS A 46 14.62 10.28 2.61
CA HIS A 46 14.32 8.92 2.23
C HIS A 46 12.85 8.56 2.53
N ALA A 47 12.41 7.45 1.94
CA ALA A 47 11.12 6.83 2.21
C ALA A 47 11.26 5.31 2.21
N ALA A 48 10.50 4.63 3.06
CA ALA A 48 10.47 3.17 3.10
C ALA A 48 9.34 2.63 2.19
N ILE A 49 9.62 1.53 1.51
CA ILE A 49 8.62 0.69 0.84
C ILE A 49 8.20 -0.39 1.82
N HIS A 50 6.90 -0.52 2.05
CA HIS A 50 6.29 -1.46 3.00
C HIS A 50 5.55 -2.59 2.28
N VAL A 51 5.43 -3.74 2.95
CA VAL A 51 4.64 -4.88 2.45
C VAL A 51 3.13 -4.56 2.39
N MET A 52 2.66 -3.73 3.32
CA MET A 52 1.26 -3.33 3.47
C MET A 52 1.16 -1.80 3.69
N PRO A 53 0.00 -1.16 3.47
CA PRO A 53 -0.18 0.28 3.64
C PRO A 53 -0.27 0.66 5.13
N SER A 54 0.83 0.46 5.87
CA SER A 54 0.95 0.82 7.29
C SER A 54 2.42 1.01 7.67
N PRO A 55 2.74 2.04 8.47
CA PRO A 55 4.12 2.35 8.85
C PRO A 55 4.72 1.32 9.81
N PHE A 56 3.86 0.51 10.45
CA PHE A 56 4.26 -0.54 11.40
C PHE A 56 4.56 -1.88 10.73
N THR A 57 4.44 -1.96 9.41
CA THR A 57 4.65 -3.20 8.66
C THR A 57 6.09 -3.31 8.16
N ALA A 58 6.50 -4.54 7.85
CA ALA A 58 7.85 -4.84 7.40
C ALA A 58 8.25 -3.95 6.20
N LYS A 59 9.48 -3.42 6.28
CA LYS A 59 10.10 -2.62 5.23
C LYS A 59 10.78 -3.55 4.24
N LEU A 60 10.47 -3.38 2.96
CA LEU A 60 11.04 -4.11 1.84
C LEU A 60 12.31 -3.44 1.30
N SER A 61 12.30 -2.11 1.20
CA SER A 61 13.40 -1.33 0.62
C SER A 61 13.31 0.14 1.05
N PHE A 62 14.36 0.89 0.77
CA PHE A 62 14.41 2.34 0.96
C PHE A 62 14.64 3.04 -0.37
N CYS A 63 13.94 4.16 -0.54
CA CYS A 63 14.07 5.09 -1.64
C CYS A 63 14.64 6.39 -1.11
N PHE A 64 15.47 7.06 -1.91
CA PHE A 64 16.19 8.26 -1.51
C PHE A 64 15.67 9.48 -2.26
N ARG A 65 15.92 10.66 -1.68
CA ARG A 65 15.56 11.94 -2.26
C ARG A 65 15.94 12.04 -3.74
N GLY A 66 15.03 12.56 -4.56
CA GLY A 66 15.27 12.76 -5.98
C GLY A 66 15.11 11.51 -6.86
N GLN A 67 14.94 10.32 -6.27
CA GLN A 67 14.61 9.12 -7.06
C GLN A 67 13.21 9.25 -7.66
N ARG A 68 13.11 8.87 -8.94
CA ARG A 68 11.85 8.81 -9.68
C ARG A 68 11.13 7.50 -9.37
N LEU A 69 9.83 7.61 -9.18
CA LEU A 69 8.93 6.53 -8.80
C LEU A 69 7.79 6.48 -9.81
N ILE A 70 7.20 5.30 -9.93
CA ILE A 70 5.86 5.16 -10.48
C ILE A 70 4.94 4.88 -9.29
N VAL A 71 3.92 5.72 -9.11
CA VAL A 71 2.90 5.55 -8.08
C VAL A 71 1.54 5.28 -8.71
N TRP A 72 0.75 4.43 -8.07
CA TRP A 72 -0.63 4.17 -8.44
C TRP A 72 -1.60 4.82 -7.46
N LYS A 73 -2.90 4.67 -7.72
CA LYS A 73 -3.98 5.16 -6.87
C LYS A 73 -3.69 4.97 -5.39
N PRO A 74 -3.95 6.00 -4.57
CA PRO A 74 -3.72 5.91 -3.15
C PRO A 74 -4.73 4.97 -2.49
N SER A 75 -4.27 4.28 -1.46
CA SER A 75 -5.13 3.59 -0.50
C SER A 75 -5.88 4.58 0.40
N ILE A 76 -6.90 4.08 1.10
CA ILE A 76 -7.63 4.80 2.15
C ILE A 76 -6.76 5.17 3.36
N PHE A 77 -5.54 4.63 3.47
CA PHE A 77 -4.62 4.82 4.60
C PHE A 77 -3.52 5.85 4.31
N ASP A 78 -3.68 6.70 3.29
CA ASP A 78 -2.67 7.67 2.84
C ASP A 78 -1.33 7.05 2.40
N PHE A 79 -1.38 5.82 1.87
CA PHE A 79 -0.27 5.21 1.15
C PHE A 79 -0.52 5.17 -0.35
N TYR A 80 0.51 5.44 -1.14
CA TYR A 80 0.54 5.04 -2.55
C TYR A 80 1.06 3.60 -2.66
N ARG A 81 0.52 2.84 -3.61
CA ARG A 81 1.29 1.74 -4.17
C ARG A 81 2.38 2.36 -5.04
N ALA A 82 3.62 1.93 -4.90
CA ALA A 82 4.74 2.49 -5.64
C ALA A 82 5.75 1.43 -6.06
N ARG A 83 6.37 1.66 -7.21
CA ARG A 83 7.60 0.97 -7.62
C ARG A 83 8.75 1.95 -7.49
N CYS A 84 9.77 1.49 -6.79
CA CYS A 84 11.01 2.20 -6.58
C CYS A 84 12.15 1.19 -6.82
N ASN A 85 12.99 1.49 -7.82
CA ASN A 85 13.92 0.51 -8.40
C ASN A 85 13.17 -0.78 -8.77
N ASP A 86 13.68 -1.94 -8.34
CA ASP A 86 13.07 -3.25 -8.57
C ASP A 86 12.07 -3.67 -7.48
N THR A 87 11.80 -2.81 -6.50
CA THR A 87 10.89 -3.13 -5.39
C THR A 87 9.51 -2.49 -5.61
N VAL A 88 8.46 -3.30 -5.45
CA VAL A 88 7.06 -2.84 -5.49
C VAL A 88 6.42 -3.04 -4.12
N GLY A 89 5.82 -1.99 -3.58
CA GLY A 89 5.13 -2.04 -2.29
C GLY A 89 4.39 -0.75 -1.99
N TRP A 90 4.27 -0.41 -0.71
CA TRP A 90 3.52 0.74 -0.23
C TRP A 90 4.43 1.82 0.31
N ILE A 91 4.17 3.07 -0.07
CA ILE A 91 4.93 4.23 0.37
C ILE A 91 3.98 5.28 0.94
N LEU A 92 4.39 5.96 2.00
CA LEU A 92 3.62 7.05 2.59
C LEU A 92 3.44 8.19 1.59
N ARG A 93 2.21 8.66 1.41
CA ARG A 93 1.88 9.76 0.48
C ARG A 93 2.69 11.02 0.78
N GLU A 94 2.85 11.38 2.05
CA GLU A 94 3.61 12.56 2.48
C GLU A 94 5.08 12.56 2.03
N ARG A 95 5.65 11.37 1.75
CA ARG A 95 7.04 11.22 1.30
C ARG A 95 7.20 11.31 -0.21
N VAL A 96 6.10 11.55 -0.93
CA VAL A 96 6.06 11.50 -2.38
C VAL A 96 5.41 12.76 -2.95
N THR A 97 6.13 13.44 -3.83
CA THR A 97 5.58 14.52 -4.66
C THR A 97 5.24 13.96 -6.04
N VAL A 98 3.95 13.95 -6.37
CA VAL A 98 3.48 13.55 -7.70
C VAL A 98 3.82 14.67 -8.69
N THR A 99 4.48 14.32 -9.79
CA THR A 99 4.84 15.28 -10.84
C THR A 99 3.71 15.37 -11.87
N GLU A 100 3.31 16.57 -12.28
CA GLU A 100 2.25 16.79 -13.29
C GLU A 100 2.63 16.42 -14.73
N LEU A 101 3.87 15.97 -14.97
CA LEU A 101 4.24 15.35 -16.23
C LEU A 101 3.40 14.09 -16.41
N GLY A 102 2.33 14.26 -17.18
CA GLY A 102 1.16 13.41 -17.23
C GLY A 102 1.45 11.98 -17.68
N TRP A 103 0.38 11.20 -17.56
CA TRP A 103 0.12 9.91 -18.19
C TRP A 103 1.15 9.52 -19.26
N LEU A 104 1.99 8.52 -18.95
CA LEU A 104 2.62 7.75 -20.01
C LEU A 104 1.49 7.01 -20.73
N SER A 105 0.97 7.65 -21.78
CA SER A 105 0.01 7.10 -22.76
C SER A 105 0.61 5.88 -23.45
#